data_AF-A0A2P5BX19-F1
#
_entry.id   AF-A0A2P5BX19-F1
#
_cell.length_a   1.000
_cell.length_b   1.000
_cell.length_c   1.000
_cell.angle_alpha   90.00
_cell.angle_beta   90.00
_cell.angle_gamma   90.00
#
_symmetry.space_group_name_H-M   'P 1'
#
loop_
_entity.id
_entity.type
_entity.pdbx_description
1 polymer ?
#
loop_
_entity_poly.entity_id
_entity_poly.type
_entity_poly.pdbx_seq_one_letter_code
_entity_poly.pdbx_strand_id
1 'polypeptide(L)'
;MAFAARSVKVPPNSASLEEARQRVFDFFRTACRSIPSIINIYNLDDVVTVSQLRSTIASEIRKNSHFTNPKVIDMLLFKATEEFNNILEHAKQRHHLIGQYVVGQQGLVQDLNPKDQSTSTFLKNFYKSNYF
;
A
#
# COMPACT_ATOMS: atom_id res chain seq x y z
N MET A 1 -7.30 -20.59 15.91
CA MET A 1 -7.93 -19.28 16.18
C MET A 1 -8.50 -18.77 14.86
N ALA A 2 -9.79 -19.03 14.60
CA ALA A 2 -10.43 -18.56 13.37
C ALA A 2 -10.50 -17.04 13.42
N PHE A 3 -9.79 -16.37 12.51
CA PHE A 3 -9.96 -14.94 12.29
C PHE A 3 -11.40 -14.73 11.82
N ALA A 4 -12.27 -14.29 12.72
CA ALA A 4 -13.49 -13.59 12.33
C ALA A 4 -13.09 -12.22 11.76
N ALA A 5 -12.33 -12.23 10.67
CA ALA A 5 -12.23 -11.05 9.83
C ALA A 5 -13.64 -10.85 9.29
N ARG A 6 -14.35 -9.87 9.85
CA ARG A 6 -15.59 -9.36 9.27
C ARG A 6 -15.25 -9.06 7.82
N SER A 7 -15.68 -9.93 6.90
CA SER A 7 -15.50 -9.74 5.46
C SER A 7 -15.76 -8.28 5.15
N VAL A 8 -14.72 -7.58 4.70
CA VAL A 8 -14.84 -6.17 4.35
C VAL A 8 -15.70 -6.16 3.08
N LYS A 9 -17.00 -5.98 3.27
CA LYS A 9 -17.97 -5.98 2.18
C LYS A 9 -17.74 -4.77 1.31
N VAL A 10 -17.83 -4.96 0.00
CA VAL A 10 -17.78 -3.90 -1.00
C VAL A 10 -18.87 -2.87 -0.67
N PRO A 11 -18.52 -1.61 -0.43
CA PRO A 11 -19.50 -0.56 -0.21
C PRO A 11 -20.38 -0.36 -1.47
N PRO A 12 -21.69 -0.09 -1.34
CA PRO A 12 -22.56 0.21 -2.48
C PRO A 12 -22.13 1.52 -3.16
N ASN A 13 -22.19 1.71 -4.48
CA ASN A 13 -21.70 2.94 -5.14
C ASN A 13 -22.09 4.24 -4.39
N SER A 14 -21.11 5.07 -4.06
CA SER A 14 -21.27 6.35 -3.35
C SER A 14 -22.06 7.33 -4.21
N ALA A 15 -23.03 8.00 -3.60
CA ALA A 15 -23.84 9.04 -4.26
C ALA A 15 -23.10 10.38 -4.36
N SER A 16 -22.15 10.64 -3.45
CA SER A 16 -21.39 11.89 -3.38
C SER A 16 -19.91 11.66 -3.09
N LEU A 17 -19.09 12.69 -3.33
CA LEU A 17 -17.66 12.67 -3.00
C LEU A 17 -17.42 12.59 -1.50
N GLU A 18 -18.29 13.19 -0.70
CA GLU A 18 -18.19 13.19 0.76
C GLU A 18 -18.44 11.79 1.33
N GLU A 19 -19.42 11.07 0.79
CA GLU A 19 -19.68 9.68 1.14
C GLU A 19 -18.49 8.78 0.79
N ALA A 20 -17.95 8.92 -0.43
CA ALA A 20 -16.77 8.18 -0.86
C ALA A 20 -15.57 8.45 0.07
N ARG A 21 -15.33 9.72 0.42
CA ARG A 21 -14.27 10.14 1.34
C ARG A 21 -14.42 9.51 2.73
N GLN A 22 -15.64 9.50 3.27
CA GLN A 22 -15.91 8.91 4.57
C GLN A 22 -15.55 7.42 4.59
N ARG A 23 -15.93 6.69 3.54
CA ARG A 23 -15.63 5.25 3.41
C ARG A 23 -14.14 4.97 3.26
N VAL A 24 -13.40 5.82 2.54
CA VAL A 24 -11.93 5.73 2.49
C VAL A 24 -11.33 5.86 3.89
N PHE A 25 -11.85 6.76 4.74
CA PHE A 25 -11.40 6.87 6.13
C PHE A 25 -11.77 5.66 6.98
N ASP A 26 -12.94 5.07 6.78
CA ASP A 26 -13.34 3.87 7.51
C ASP A 26 -12.48 2.65 7.14
N PHE A 27 -12.15 2.51 5.84
CA PHE A 27 -11.15 1.55 5.39
C PHE A 27 -9.78 1.82 6.01
N PHE A 28 -9.29 3.07 5.97
CA PHE A 28 -7.99 3.43 6.54
C PHE A 28 -7.89 3.08 8.03
N ARG A 29 -8.94 3.37 8.81
CA ARG A 29 -9.03 3.02 10.24
C ARG A 29 -8.99 1.51 10.43
N THR A 30 -9.75 0.77 9.62
CA THR A 30 -9.79 -0.70 9.68
C THR A 30 -8.42 -1.29 9.37
N ALA A 31 -7.80 -0.86 8.28
CA ALA A 31 -6.47 -1.31 7.90
C ALA A 31 -5.41 -1.00 8.98
N CYS A 32 -5.43 0.21 9.54
CA CYS A 32 -4.52 0.62 10.62
C CYS A 32 -4.65 -0.21 11.91
N ARG A 33 -5.86 -0.69 12.21
CA ARG A 33 -6.13 -1.53 13.38
C ARG A 33 -5.68 -2.97 13.18
N SER A 34 -5.67 -3.47 11.94
CA SER A 34 -5.22 -4.84 11.64
C SER A 34 -3.71 -4.98 11.47
N ILE A 35 -2.96 -3.88 11.27
CA ILE A 35 -1.50 -3.93 11.08
C ILE A 35 -0.77 -4.76 12.15
N PRO A 36 -1.01 -4.60 13.46
CA PRO A 36 -0.31 -5.41 14.48
C PRO A 36 -0.50 -6.92 14.27
N SER A 37 -1.71 -7.35 13.86
CA SER A 37 -1.99 -8.74 13.53
C SER A 37 -1.26 -9.17 12.26
N ILE A 38 -1.26 -8.33 11.21
CA ILE A 38 -0.54 -8.61 9.95
C ILE A 38 0.97 -8.78 10.22
N ILE A 39 1.57 -7.92 11.03
CA ILE A 39 2.99 -8.03 11.39
C ILE A 39 3.27 -9.36 12.07
N ASN A 40 2.44 -9.77 13.03
CA ASN A 40 2.60 -11.04 13.71
C ASN A 40 2.47 -12.23 12.74
N ILE A 41 1.41 -12.30 11.94
CA ILE A 41 1.18 -13.50 11.11
C ILE A 41 2.23 -13.65 10.01
N TYR A 42 2.75 -12.53 9.49
CA TYR A 42 3.80 -12.54 8.47
C TYR A 42 5.22 -12.44 9.04
N ASN A 43 5.40 -12.40 10.37
CA ASN A 43 6.67 -12.21 11.10
C ASN A 43 7.47 -10.96 10.69
N LEU A 44 6.80 -9.84 10.40
CA LEU A 44 7.41 -8.63 9.78
C LEU A 44 8.14 -7.70 10.77
N ASP A 45 8.26 -8.08 12.03
CA ASP A 45 8.84 -7.28 13.11
C ASP A 45 10.32 -6.93 12.91
N ASP A 46 11.05 -7.75 12.16
CA ASP A 46 12.46 -7.57 11.80
C ASP A 46 12.67 -6.54 10.67
N VAL A 47 11.66 -6.30 9.84
CA VAL A 47 11.78 -5.47 8.62
C VAL A 47 10.98 -4.18 8.65
N VAL A 48 9.91 -4.10 9.46
CA VAL A 48 9.04 -2.92 9.48
C VAL A 48 8.34 -2.72 10.81
N THR A 49 8.17 -1.46 11.18
CA THR A 49 7.38 -1.05 12.35
C THR A 49 5.91 -0.84 12.01
N VAL A 50 5.03 -0.95 13.01
CA VAL A 50 3.60 -0.60 12.87
C VAL A 50 3.41 0.81 12.30
N SER A 51 4.22 1.77 12.77
CA SER A 51 4.13 3.16 12.32
C SER A 51 4.50 3.32 10.84
N GLN A 52 5.55 2.63 10.39
CA GLN A 52 5.95 2.66 8.98
C GLN A 52 4.85 2.10 8.08
N LEU A 53 4.25 0.95 8.42
CA LEU A 53 3.14 0.40 7.61
C LEU A 53 1.91 1.31 7.58
N ARG A 54 1.56 1.97 8.70
CA ARG A 54 0.48 2.98 8.70
C ARG A 54 0.77 4.14 7.75
N SER A 55 2.02 4.60 7.75
CA SER A 55 2.48 5.64 6.82
C SER A 55 2.46 5.17 5.37
N THR A 56 2.84 3.92 5.09
CA THR A 56 2.73 3.32 3.74
C THR A 56 1.28 3.32 3.26
N ILE A 57 0.34 2.81 4.06
CA ILE A 57 -1.09 2.81 3.68
C ILE A 57 -1.58 4.24 3.42
N ALA A 58 -1.21 5.18 4.28
CA ALA A 58 -1.60 6.57 4.11
C ALA A 58 -0.97 7.20 2.85
N SER A 59 0.24 6.78 2.47
CA SER A 59 0.90 7.18 1.23
C SER A 59 0.15 6.63 0.00
N GLU A 60 -0.21 5.34 0.00
CA GLU A 60 -0.97 4.71 -1.09
C GLU A 60 -2.34 5.39 -1.31
N ILE A 61 -3.05 5.74 -0.24
CA ILE A 61 -4.31 6.49 -0.35
C ILE A 61 -4.05 7.89 -0.94
N ARG A 62 -3.00 8.59 -0.49
CA ARG A 62 -2.67 9.94 -0.97
C ARG A 62 -2.20 9.97 -2.42
N LYS A 63 -1.53 8.92 -2.92
CA LYS A 63 -1.17 8.81 -4.36
C LYS A 63 -2.40 8.99 -5.27
N ASN A 64 -3.55 8.57 -4.78
CA ASN A 64 -4.83 8.60 -5.49
C ASN A 64 -5.73 9.79 -5.07
N SER A 65 -5.23 10.76 -4.29
CA SER A 65 -6.07 11.85 -3.78
C SER A 65 -6.53 12.86 -4.83
N HIS A 66 -5.98 12.81 -6.04
CA HIS A 66 -6.31 13.69 -7.15
C HIS A 66 -7.63 13.30 -7.84
N PHE A 67 -8.16 12.10 -7.60
CA PHE A 67 -9.44 11.69 -8.16
C PHE A 67 -10.61 12.41 -7.50
N THR A 68 -11.46 13.01 -8.32
CA THR A 68 -12.66 13.74 -7.89
C THR A 68 -13.96 12.99 -8.18
N ASN A 69 -13.92 11.98 -9.06
CA ASN A 69 -15.09 11.18 -9.42
C ASN A 69 -15.36 10.11 -8.34
N PRO A 70 -16.51 10.15 -7.63
CA PRO A 70 -16.83 9.20 -6.56
C PRO A 70 -16.79 7.74 -7.01
N LYS A 71 -17.22 7.44 -8.24
CA LYS A 71 -17.21 6.06 -8.78
C LYS A 71 -15.81 5.51 -8.95
N VAL A 72 -14.85 6.36 -9.33
CA VAL A 72 -13.44 5.97 -9.46
C VAL A 72 -12.85 5.71 -8.07
N ILE A 73 -13.18 6.55 -7.09
CA ILE A 73 -12.76 6.37 -5.70
C ILE A 73 -13.31 5.05 -5.14
N ASP A 74 -14.60 4.75 -5.37
CA ASP A 74 -15.19 3.48 -4.94
C ASP A 74 -14.52 2.27 -5.60
N MET A 75 -14.18 2.35 -6.88
CA MET A 75 -13.46 1.28 -7.57
C MET A 75 -12.06 1.06 -6.98
N LEU A 76 -11.35 2.13 -6.66
CA LEU A 76 -10.05 2.04 -5.99
C LEU A 76 -10.18 1.49 -4.57
N LEU A 77 -11.21 1.90 -3.85
CA LEU A 77 -11.52 1.40 -2.51
C LEU A 77 -11.87 -0.09 -2.54
N PHE A 78 -12.60 -0.55 -3.56
CA PHE A 78 -12.87 -1.96 -3.80
C PHE A 78 -11.58 -2.76 -4.01
N LYS A 79 -10.70 -2.31 -4.92
CA LYS A 79 -9.39 -2.95 -5.14
C LYS A 79 -8.54 -2.98 -3.88
N ALA A 80 -8.51 -1.89 -3.12
CA ALA A 80 -7.78 -1.82 -1.85
C ALA A 80 -8.35 -2.78 -0.80
N THR A 81 -9.67 -2.95 -0.78
CA THR A 81 -10.37 -3.90 0.10
C THR A 81 -10.05 -5.34 -0.26
N GLU A 82 -10.09 -5.68 -1.55
CA GLU A 82 -9.73 -7.00 -2.07
C GLU A 82 -8.28 -7.36 -1.73
N GLU A 83 -7.35 -6.44 -2.02
CA GLU A 83 -5.94 -6.57 -1.68
C GLU A 83 -5.71 -6.79 -0.18
N PHE A 84 -6.43 -6.04 0.66
CA PHE A 84 -6.36 -6.17 2.11
C PHE A 84 -6.92 -7.52 2.61
N ASN A 85 -8.03 -7.99 2.04
CA ASN A 85 -8.59 -9.31 2.35
C ASN A 85 -7.61 -10.43 1.96
N ASN A 86 -6.95 -10.34 0.79
CA ASN A 86 -5.93 -11.30 0.36
C ASN A 86 -4.76 -11.40 1.36
N ILE A 87 -4.42 -10.29 2.04
CA ILE A 87 -3.41 -10.28 3.10
C ILE A 87 -3.97 -10.90 4.40
N LEU A 88 -5.18 -10.55 4.80
CA LEU A 88 -5.80 -11.07 6.04
C LEU A 88 -6.10 -12.57 5.96
N GLU A 89 -6.45 -13.08 4.78
CA GLU A 89 -6.78 -14.49 4.54
C GLU A 89 -5.56 -15.35 4.19
N HIS A 90 -4.35 -14.77 4.22
CA HIS A 90 -3.11 -15.46 3.84
C HIS A 90 -3.08 -15.98 2.40
N ALA A 91 -3.85 -15.38 1.51
CA ALA A 91 -3.75 -15.62 0.06
C ALA A 91 -2.43 -15.06 -0.50
N LYS A 92 -1.81 -14.06 0.16
CA LYS A 92 -0.45 -13.58 -0.12
C LYS A 92 0.59 -14.15 0.84
N GLN A 93 1.83 -14.24 0.37
CA GLN A 93 3.00 -14.63 1.16
C GLN A 93 3.84 -13.43 1.63
N ARG A 94 4.64 -13.62 2.70
CA ARG A 94 5.52 -12.61 3.33
C ARG A 94 6.32 -11.78 2.34
N HIS A 95 6.98 -12.41 1.36
CA HIS A 95 7.84 -11.70 0.42
C HIS A 95 7.08 -10.71 -0.48
N HIS A 96 5.79 -10.95 -0.76
CA HIS A 96 4.95 -9.99 -1.48
C HIS A 96 4.76 -8.71 -0.66
N LEU A 97 4.49 -8.85 0.64
CA LEU A 97 4.29 -7.70 1.53
C LEU A 97 5.57 -6.89 1.67
N ILE A 98 6.72 -7.56 1.83
CA ILE A 98 8.01 -6.91 1.95
C ILE A 98 8.34 -6.14 0.66
N GLY A 99 8.27 -6.80 -0.49
CA GLY A 99 8.58 -6.17 -1.77
C GLY A 99 7.67 -4.98 -2.09
N GLN A 100 6.37 -5.13 -1.84
CA GLN A 100 5.38 -4.13 -2.25
C GLN A 100 5.21 -2.98 -1.25
N TYR A 101 5.21 -3.26 0.06
CA TYR A 101 4.78 -2.30 1.08
C TYR A 101 5.86 -1.90 2.10
N VAL A 102 6.97 -2.64 2.18
CA VAL A 102 8.09 -2.30 3.08
C VAL A 102 9.22 -1.63 2.31
N VAL A 103 9.66 -2.26 1.22
CA VAL A 103 10.77 -1.80 0.39
C VAL A 103 10.28 -0.81 -0.67
N GLY A 104 9.12 -1.08 -1.26
CA GLY A 104 8.53 -0.24 -2.29
C GLY A 104 9.35 -0.18 -3.58
N GLN A 105 9.12 0.87 -4.38
CA GLN A 105 9.77 1.09 -5.69
C GLN A 105 11.29 1.33 -5.60
N GLN A 106 11.84 1.58 -4.40
CA GLN A 106 13.27 1.80 -4.20
C GLN A 106 14.08 0.50 -4.26
N GLY A 107 13.43 -0.68 -4.20
CA GLY A 107 14.10 -1.98 -4.28
C GLY A 107 15.02 -2.27 -3.09
N LEU A 108 15.46 -3.53 -2.97
CA LEU A 108 16.39 -3.96 -1.90
C LEU A 108 17.83 -3.47 -2.14
N VAL A 109 18.12 -3.02 -3.37
CA VAL A 109 19.45 -2.55 -3.79
C VAL A 109 19.39 -1.03 -3.89
N GLN A 110 19.70 -0.35 -2.79
CA GLN A 110 20.13 1.03 -2.89
C GLN A 110 21.56 1.00 -3.43
N ASP A 111 21.74 1.36 -4.70
CA ASP A 111 23.06 1.58 -5.29
C ASP A 111 23.70 2.81 -4.61
N LEU A 112 24.16 2.63 -3.37
CA LEU A 112 24.90 3.62 -2.58
C LEU A 112 26.37 3.61 -3.02
N ASN A 113 26.63 3.69 -4.32
CA ASN A 113 27.98 3.95 -4.77
C ASN A 113 28.22 5.46 -4.61
N PRO A 114 29.17 5.93 -3.77
CA PRO A 114 29.39 7.36 -3.56
C PRO A 114 29.74 8.13 -4.85
N LYS A 115 30.19 7.43 -5.90
CA LYS A 115 30.39 7.99 -7.25
C LYS A 115 29.08 8.41 -7.93
N ASP A 116 27.95 7.84 -7.54
CA ASP A 116 26.63 8.10 -8.13
C ASP A 116 25.90 9.30 -7.52
N GLN A 117 26.40 9.92 -6.45
CA GLN A 117 25.78 11.12 -5.87
C GLN A 117 25.91 12.38 -6.77
N SER A 118 26.89 12.37 -7.69
CA SER A 118 27.18 13.50 -8.59
C SER A 118 26.53 13.37 -9.97
N THR A 119 26.11 12.17 -10.37
CA THR A 119 25.57 11.93 -11.72
C THR A 119 24.07 12.25 -11.78
N SER A 120 23.67 13.01 -12.80
CA SER A 120 22.27 13.39 -12.99
C SER A 120 21.38 12.16 -13.23
N THR A 121 20.12 12.24 -12.78
CA THR A 121 19.14 11.15 -13.00
C THR A 121 19.00 10.80 -14.48
N PHE A 122 19.05 11.81 -15.36
CA PHE A 122 19.10 11.62 -16.81
C PHE A 122 20.29 10.77 -17.24
N LEU A 123 21.51 11.10 -16.81
CA LEU A 123 22.72 10.40 -17.24
C LEU A 123 22.74 8.94 -16.75
N LYS A 124 22.26 8.70 -15.51
CA LYS A 124 22.09 7.34 -14.99
C LYS A 124 21.11 6.53 -15.84
N ASN A 125 19.96 7.11 -16.16
CA ASN A 125 18.95 6.45 -16.99
C ASN A 125 19.46 6.21 -18.41
N PHE A 126 20.15 7.20 -19.00
CA PHE A 126 20.76 7.13 -20.31
C PHE A 126 21.75 5.96 -20.44
N TYR A 127 22.59 5.72 -19.43
CA TYR A 127 23.50 4.56 -19.42
C TYR A 127 22.79 3.23 -19.17
N LYS A 128 21.63 3.25 -18.51
CA LYS A 128 20.89 2.03 -18.15
C LYS A 128 20.00 1.53 -19.29
N SER A 129 19.29 2.42 -19.98
CA SER A 129 18.35 2.06 -21.04
C SER A 129 17.90 3.25 -21.87
N ASN A 130 17.22 2.99 -22.99
CA ASN A 130 16.64 4.01 -23.86
C ASN A 130 15.16 4.33 -23.53
N TYR A 131 14.64 3.80 -22.41
CA TYR A 131 13.31 4.11 -21.88
C TYR A 131 13.46 5.08 -20.70
N PHE A 132 13.32 6.38 -20.96
CA PHE A 132 13.36 7.45 -19.96
C PHE A 132 12.17 8.40 -20.12
#